data_AF-A0A920H2P3-F1
#
_entry.id   AF-A0A920H2P3-F1
#
_cell.length_a   1.000
_cell.length_b   1.000
_cell.length_c   1.000
_cell.angle_alpha   90.00
_cell.angle_beta   90.00
_cell.angle_gamma   90.00
#
_symmetry.space_group_name_H-M   'P 1'
#
loop_
_entity.id
_entity.type
_entity.pdbx_description
1 polymer ?
#
loop_
_entity_poly.entity_id
_entity_poly.type
_entity_poly.pdbx_seq_one_letter_code
_entity_poly.pdbx_strand_id
1 'polypeptide(L)' 'MNSFNEMFNGFNDLNLIDHTACFRPYSENNIPVIKKSDKLANIFYGSGAGRNGIKLGPGMGEKLYEEIFN' A
#
# COMPACT_ATOMS: atom_id res chain seq x y z
N MET A 1 14.20 16.27 12.97
CA MET A 1 15.14 15.26 13.46
C MET A 1 15.58 14.43 12.27
N ASN A 2 16.88 14.28 11.98
CA ASN A 2 17.36 13.51 10.84
C ASN A 2 17.58 12.05 11.27
N SER A 3 16.52 11.24 11.21
CA SER A 3 16.56 9.83 11.65
C SER A 3 17.59 8.98 10.90
N PHE A 4 17.99 9.37 9.69
CA PHE A 4 19.03 8.67 8.95
C PHE A 4 20.41 8.85 9.63
N ASN A 5 20.79 10.09 9.98
CA ASN A 5 22.08 10.36 10.64
C ASN A 5 22.15 9.81 12.08
N GLU A 6 21.00 9.62 12.73
CA GLU A 6 20.93 8.96 14.05
C GLU A 6 21.19 7.45 13.95
N MET A 7 20.76 6.81 12.85
CA MET A 7 21.00 5.39 12.61
C MET A 7 22.38 5.12 12.00
N PHE A 8 22.86 6.00 11.13
CA PHE A 8 24.07 5.78 10.33
C PHE A 8 25.08 6.91 10.55
N ASN A 9 26.12 6.62 11.34
CA ASN A 9 27.25 7.51 11.52
C ASN A 9 28.17 7.53 10.29
N GLY A 10 28.68 8.72 9.93
CA GLY A 10 29.70 8.88 8.88
C GLY A 10 29.17 9.18 7.48
N PHE A 11 27.89 9.50 7.33
CA PHE A 11 27.25 9.82 6.04
C PHE A 11 26.73 11.27 5.95
N ASN A 12 27.23 12.15 6.82
CA ASN A 12 26.77 13.55 6.92
C ASN A 12 27.12 14.41 5.68
N ASP A 13 28.06 13.92 4.87
CA ASP A 13 28.64 14.53 3.68
C ASP A 13 28.06 13.95 2.37
N LEU A 14 27.12 13.00 2.47
CA LEU A 14 26.41 12.51 1.28
C LEU A 14 25.39 13.52 0.77
N ASN A 15 25.32 13.63 -0.56
CA ASN A 15 24.32 14.45 -1.23
C ASN A 15 23.05 13.64 -1.52
N LEU A 16 21.89 14.18 -1.18
CA LEU A 16 20.59 13.64 -1.59
C LEU A 16 20.42 13.82 -3.10
N ILE A 17 20.31 12.71 -3.83
CA ILE A 17 20.18 12.74 -5.30
C ILE A 17 18.71 12.92 -5.73
N ASP A 18 17.78 12.27 -5.05
CA ASP A 18 16.35 12.31 -5.39
C ASP A 18 15.48 12.06 -4.15
N HIS A 19 14.23 12.55 -4.19
CA HIS A 19 13.23 12.33 -3.16
C HIS A 19 11.83 12.27 -3.78
N THR A 20 11.11 11.18 -3.49
CA THR A 20 9.78 10.95 -4.04
C THR A 20 8.73 10.86 -2.95
N ALA A 21 7.49 11.23 -3.30
CA ALA A 21 6.31 11.02 -2.49
C ALA A 21 5.46 9.92 -3.12
N CYS A 22 4.92 9.02 -2.30
CA CYS A 22 4.06 7.92 -2.76
C CYS A 22 2.73 7.94 -2.03
N PHE A 23 1.64 7.80 -2.79
CA PHE A 23 0.31 7.57 -2.23
C PHE A 23 0.19 6.15 -1.70
N ARG A 24 -0.44 6.02 -0.54
CA ARG A 24 -0.77 4.74 0.09
C ARG A 24 -2.20 4.80 0.58
N PRO A 25 -3.17 4.25 -0.17
CA PRO A 25 -4.56 4.23 0.26
C PRO A 25 -4.68 3.40 1.54
N TYR A 26 -5.20 4.01 2.62
CA TYR A 26 -5.46 3.37 3.90
C TYR A 26 -6.94 3.10 4.09
N SER A 27 -7.25 1.98 4.74
CA SER A 27 -8.55 1.73 5.35
C SER A 27 -8.51 2.05 6.85
N GLU A 28 -9.69 2.20 7.45
CA GLU A 28 -9.89 2.57 8.86
C GLU A 28 -9.10 1.68 9.86
N ASN A 29 -8.86 0.42 9.50
CA ASN A 29 -8.19 -0.57 10.37
C ASN A 29 -6.88 -1.16 9.79
N ASN A 30 -6.31 -0.57 8.74
CA ASN A 30 -5.16 -1.14 7.99
C ASN A 30 -5.44 -2.53 7.36
N ILE A 31 -6.70 -2.90 7.20
CA ILE A 31 -7.13 -4.14 6.55
C ILE A 31 -7.46 -3.81 5.08
N PRO A 32 -6.84 -4.47 4.08
CA PRO A 32 -7.18 -4.23 2.68
C PRO A 32 -8.68 -4.36 2.41
N VAL A 33 -9.20 -3.47 1.59
CA VAL A 33 -10.61 -3.50 1.14
C VAL A 33 -10.66 -4.35 -0.11
N ILE A 34 -11.25 -5.54 0.01
CA ILE A 34 -11.53 -6.47 -1.08
C ILE A 34 -13.01 -6.81 -1.02
N LYS A 35 -13.83 -6.27 -1.93
CA LYS A 35 -15.28 -6.53 -1.96
C LYS A 35 -15.94 -6.05 -3.24
N LYS A 36 -17.14 -6.57 -3.53
CA LYS A 36 -18.07 -6.02 -4.53
C LYS A 36 -18.69 -4.69 -4.09
N SER A 37 -19.09 -3.86 -5.05
CA SER A 37 -19.84 -2.62 -4.80
C SER A 37 -21.31 -2.90 -4.49
N ASP A 38 -21.81 -2.30 -3.42
CA ASP A 38 -23.23 -2.36 -3.03
C ASP A 38 -24.12 -1.45 -3.91
N LYS A 39 -23.51 -0.54 -4.71
CA LYS A 39 -24.23 0.48 -5.49
C LYS A 39 -24.18 0.26 -6.99
N LEU A 40 -23.13 -0.37 -7.49
CA LEU A 40 -22.86 -0.49 -8.93
C LEU A 40 -22.68 -1.97 -9.28
N ALA A 41 -23.45 -2.44 -10.26
CA ALA A 41 -23.29 -3.78 -10.78
C ALA A 41 -21.89 -3.96 -11.40
N ASN A 42 -21.29 -5.13 -11.18
CA ASN A 42 -20.01 -5.55 -11.76
C ASN A 42 -18.80 -4.65 -11.42
N ILE A 43 -18.86 -3.91 -10.31
CA ILE A 43 -17.71 -3.16 -9.77
C ILE A 43 -17.19 -3.85 -8.52
N PHE A 44 -15.86 -4.01 -8.44
CA PHE A 44 -15.14 -4.62 -7.34
C PHE A 44 -13.99 -3.71 -6.89
N TYR A 45 -13.72 -3.69 -5.59
CA TYR A 45 -12.65 -2.90 -4.99
C TYR A 45 -11.53 -3.80 -4.51
N GLY A 46 -10.28 -3.44 -4.82
CA GLY A 46 -9.07 -4.05 -4.28
C GLY A 46 -8.08 -2.95 -3.88
N SER A 47 -8.26 -2.36 -2.70
CA SER A 47 -7.51 -1.16 -2.26
C SER A 47 -7.23 -1.19 -0.75
N GLY A 48 -6.81 -0.06 -0.16
CA GLY A 48 -6.75 0.11 1.30
C GLY A 48 -5.60 -0.63 2.01
N ALA A 49 -4.64 -1.18 1.28
CA ALA A 49 -3.55 -1.97 1.87
C ALA A 49 -2.46 -1.16 2.58
N GLY A 50 -2.54 0.18 2.54
CA GLY A 50 -1.60 1.09 3.17
C GLY A 50 -0.15 0.78 2.79
N ARG A 51 0.74 0.73 3.80
CA ARG A 51 2.16 0.38 3.63
C ARG A 51 2.44 -1.07 3.24
N ASN A 52 1.43 -1.95 3.28
CA ASN A 52 1.59 -3.38 3.04
C ASN A 52 1.20 -3.81 1.62
N GLY A 53 0.77 -2.90 0.74
CA GLY A 53 0.26 -3.24 -0.60
C GLY A 53 1.20 -4.09 -1.44
N ILE A 54 2.51 -3.80 -1.42
CA ILE A 54 3.51 -4.59 -2.16
C ILE A 54 3.56 -6.03 -1.66
N LYS A 55 3.53 -6.22 -0.34
CA LYS A 55 3.58 -7.55 0.30
C LYS A 55 2.28 -8.33 0.06
N LEU A 56 1.15 -7.66 0.15
CA LEU A 56 -0.17 -8.29 0.10
C LEU A 56 -0.73 -8.45 -1.31
N GLY A 57 -0.13 -7.79 -2.31
CA GLY A 57 -0.61 -7.74 -3.69
C GLY A 57 -1.06 -9.09 -4.27
N PRO A 58 -0.24 -10.15 -4.22
CA PRO A 58 -0.63 -11.46 -4.75
C PRO A 58 -1.88 -12.04 -4.07
N GLY A 59 -1.92 -12.07 -2.73
CA GLY A 59 -3.08 -12.59 -1.99
C GLY A 59 -4.32 -11.71 -2.15
N MET A 60 -4.15 -10.39 -2.29
CA MET A 60 -5.26 -9.50 -2.63
C MET A 60 -5.83 -9.80 -4.02
N GLY A 61 -4.96 -10.11 -4.99
CA GLY A 61 -5.38 -10.51 -6.33
C GLY A 61 -6.18 -11.80 -6.33
N GLU A 62 -5.73 -12.82 -5.59
CA GLU A 62 -6.46 -14.08 -5.42
C GLU A 62 -7.84 -13.87 -4.80
N LYS A 63 -7.94 -13.09 -3.72
CA LYS A 63 -9.23 -12.77 -3.10
C LYS A 63 -10.14 -11.96 -3.99
N LEU A 64 -9.61 -11.04 -4.78
CA LEU A 64 -10.40 -10.29 -5.74
C LEU A 64 -10.92 -11.20 -6.87
N TYR A 65 -10.14 -12.18 -7.31
CA TYR A 65 -10.58 -13.20 -8.26
C TYR A 65 -11.75 -14.01 -7.70
N GLU A 66 -11.65 -14.48 -6.46
CA GLU A 66 -12.75 -15.20 -5.79
C GLU A 66 -14.03 -14.35 -5.75
N GLU A 67 -13.94 -13.07 -5.38
CA GLU A 67 -15.10 -12.16 -5.34
C GLU A 67 -15.76 -11.93 -6.71
N ILE A 68 -14.99 -11.99 -7.80
CA ILE A 68 -15.50 -11.74 -9.16
C ILE A 68 -16.21 -12.97 -9.73
N PHE A 69 -15.68 -14.16 -9.48
CA PHE A 69 -16.06 -15.38 -10.21
C PHE A 69 -16.73 -16.47 -9.36
N ASN A 70 -16.70 -16.37 -8.03
CA ASN A 70 -17.39 -17.30 -7.12
C ASN A 70 -18.62 -16.66 -6.48
#